data_AF-A0AAD4HHF2-F1
#
_entry.id   AF-A0AAD4HHF2-F1
#
_cell.length_a   1.000
_cell.length_b   1.000
_cell.length_c   1.000
_cell.angle_alpha   90.00
_cell.angle_beta   90.00
_cell.angle_gamma   90.00
#
_symmetry.space_group_name_H-M   'P 1'
#
loop_
_entity.id
_entity.type
_entity.pdbx_description
1 polymer ?
#
loop_
_entity_poly.entity_id
_entity_poly.type
_entity_poly.pdbx_seq_one_letter_code
_entity_poly.pdbx_strand_id
1 'polypeptide(L)'
;MGTGPSTRITRRQLPVTPAYTFTDFKAQGQTIDHVLVDIGRTTCFRLSPFNAYVALSRNLRIEDNRIERLAEETKKCFLRTDSLTENKVP
;
A
#
# COMPACT_ATOMS: atom_id res chain seq x y z
N MET A 1 13.79 -44.31 -20.01
CA MET A 1 13.89 -43.02 -19.30
C MET A 1 14.38 -41.98 -20.30
N GLY A 2 13.50 -41.05 -20.72
CA GLY A 2 13.84 -40.07 -21.76
C GLY A 2 14.55 -38.86 -21.16
N THR A 3 15.83 -38.69 -21.49
CA THR A 3 16.57 -37.45 -21.22
C THR A 3 16.23 -36.44 -22.31
N GLY A 4 15.24 -35.58 -22.06
CA GLY A 4 14.95 -34.45 -22.94
C GLY A 4 16.15 -33.50 -23.03
N PRO A 5 16.34 -32.77 -24.15
CA PRO A 5 17.48 -31.88 -24.32
C PRO A 5 17.44 -30.74 -23.30
N SER A 6 18.47 -30.68 -22.44
CA SER A 6 18.66 -29.61 -21.46
C SER A 6 19.19 -28.37 -22.16
N THR A 7 18.30 -27.42 -22.46
CA THR A 7 18.69 -26.14 -23.06
C THR A 7 18.97 -25.13 -21.96
N ARG A 8 20.23 -24.71 -21.81
CA ARG A 8 20.63 -23.66 -20.86
C ARG A 8 20.62 -22.31 -21.58
N ILE A 9 19.64 -21.47 -21.24
CA ILE A 9 19.52 -20.12 -21.80
C ILE A 9 20.26 -19.14 -20.89
N THR A 10 21.09 -18.27 -21.47
CA THR A 10 21.75 -17.17 -20.76
C THR A 10 21.29 -15.84 -21.34
N ARG A 11 21.16 -14.82 -20.48
CA ARG A 11 20.77 -13.46 -20.88
C ARG A 11 21.86 -12.48 -20.47
N ARG A 12 22.34 -11.67 -21.41
CA ARG A 12 23.23 -10.54 -21.15
C ARG A 12 22.49 -9.24 -21.44
N GLN A 13 22.26 -8.42 -20.41
CA GLN A 13 21.54 -7.16 -20.51
C GLN A 13 22.06 -6.20 -19.43
N LEU A 14 22.02 -4.90 -19.69
CA LEU A 14 22.32 -3.91 -18.66
C LEU A 14 21.29 -4.02 -17.52
N PRO A 15 21.72 -3.99 -16.24
CA PRO A 15 20.83 -4.17 -15.09
C PRO A 15 20.03 -2.88 -14.79
N VAL A 16 19.38 -2.32 -15.79
CA VAL A 16 18.59 -1.09 -15.70
C VAL A 16 17.21 -1.34 -16.28
N THR A 17 16.19 -0.86 -15.57
CA THR A 17 14.80 -0.88 -16.00
C THR A 17 14.24 0.54 -15.83
N PRO A 18 13.48 1.08 -16.78
CA PRO A 18 12.78 2.36 -16.57
C PRO A 18 11.90 2.26 -15.32
N ALA A 19 12.13 3.15 -14.36
CA ALA A 19 11.55 3.08 -13.01
C ALA A 19 10.43 4.11 -12.76
N TYR A 20 9.99 4.84 -13.78
CA TYR A 20 8.89 5.80 -13.63
C TYR A 20 7.54 5.11 -13.37
N THR A 21 7.35 3.89 -13.87
CA THR A 21 6.15 3.08 -13.65
C THR A 21 6.55 1.63 -13.46
N PHE A 22 6.17 1.02 -12.36
CA PHE A 22 6.41 -0.40 -12.09
C PHE A 22 5.19 -1.01 -11.42
N THR A 23 5.08 -2.32 -11.57
CA THR A 23 3.97 -3.09 -10.97
C THR A 23 4.11 -3.14 -9.46
N ASP A 24 2.98 -3.29 -8.78
CA ASP A 24 2.86 -3.60 -7.35
C ASP A 24 3.81 -4.71 -6.89
N PHE A 25 3.98 -5.76 -7.70
CA PHE A 25 4.92 -6.85 -7.42
C PHE A 25 6.39 -6.40 -7.35
N LYS A 26 6.80 -5.43 -8.18
CA LYS A 26 8.15 -4.87 -8.15
C LYS A 26 8.32 -3.80 -7.08
N ALA A 27 7.22 -3.14 -6.70
CA ALA A 27 7.17 -2.17 -5.61
C ALA A 27 7.23 -2.81 -4.22
N GLN A 28 6.99 -4.13 -4.12
CA GLN A 28 6.91 -4.83 -2.84
C GLN A 28 8.23 -4.71 -2.07
N GLY A 29 8.15 -4.21 -0.83
CA GLY A 29 9.30 -4.02 0.06
C GLY A 29 10.02 -2.67 -0.10
N GLN A 30 9.53 -1.78 -0.96
CA GLN A 30 10.06 -0.42 -1.09
C GLN A 30 9.15 0.60 -0.43
N THR A 31 9.73 1.62 0.20
CA THR A 31 9.02 2.81 0.69
C THR A 31 9.25 3.94 -0.32
N ILE A 32 8.18 4.51 -0.85
CA ILE A 32 8.25 5.53 -1.90
C ILE A 32 7.41 6.73 -1.43
N ASP A 33 8.06 7.87 -1.23
CA ASP A 33 7.43 9.06 -0.61
C ASP A 33 6.23 9.61 -1.39
N HIS A 34 6.33 9.61 -2.73
CA HIS A 34 5.29 10.09 -3.63
C HIS A 34 4.99 9.02 -4.68
N VAL A 35 3.81 8.43 -4.60
CA VAL A 35 3.40 7.33 -5.48
C VAL A 35 2.02 7.62 -6.07
N LEU A 36 1.87 7.37 -7.37
CA LEU A 36 0.58 7.33 -8.06
C LEU A 36 0.21 5.86 -8.28
N VAL A 37 -0.86 5.40 -7.64
CA VAL A 37 -1.35 4.02 -7.77
C VAL A 37 -2.50 3.99 -8.77
N ASP A 38 -2.33 3.25 -9.86
CA ASP A 38 -3.42 2.92 -10.78
C ASP A 38 -4.10 1.61 -10.33
N ILE A 39 -5.35 1.72 -9.88
CA ILE A 39 -6.20 0.60 -9.41
C ILE A 39 -7.13 0.10 -10.55
N GLY A 40 -6.93 0.61 -11.77
CA GLY A 40 -7.66 0.19 -12.96
C GLY A 40 -7.54 -1.30 -13.27
N ARG A 41 -8.46 -1.79 -14.10
CA ARG A 41 -8.49 -3.19 -14.53
C ARG A 41 -7.23 -3.51 -15.34
N THR A 42 -6.33 -4.28 -14.75
CA THR A 42 -5.09 -4.69 -15.40
C THR A 42 -5.40 -5.69 -16.52
N THR A 43 -4.75 -5.53 -17.67
CA THR A 43 -5.01 -6.34 -18.88
C THR A 43 -4.61 -7.82 -18.73
N CYS A 44 -3.68 -8.14 -17.81
CA CYS A 44 -3.18 -9.50 -17.61
C CYS A 44 -3.59 -10.17 -16.29
N PHE A 45 -3.96 -9.40 -15.26
CA PHE A 45 -4.26 -9.94 -13.93
C PHE A 45 -5.46 -9.23 -13.30
N ARG A 46 -6.22 -9.96 -12.47
CA ARG A 46 -7.29 -9.37 -11.66
C ARG A 46 -6.68 -8.70 -10.44
N LEU A 47 -7.12 -7.48 -10.16
CA LEU A 47 -6.79 -6.79 -8.92
C LEU A 47 -7.32 -7.60 -7.73
N SER A 48 -6.41 -8.15 -6.92
CA SER A 48 -6.75 -8.77 -5.64
C SER A 48 -6.80 -7.69 -4.55
N PRO A 49 -7.64 -7.83 -3.51
CA PRO A 49 -7.62 -6.93 -2.37
C PRO A 49 -6.24 -6.84 -1.68
N PHE A 50 -5.49 -7.94 -1.69
CA PHE A 50 -4.13 -8.00 -1.15
C PHE A 50 -3.15 -7.15 -1.97
N ASN A 51 -3.23 -7.22 -3.30
CA ASN A 51 -2.40 -6.43 -4.21
C ASN A 51 -2.70 -4.93 -4.08
N ALA A 52 -3.98 -4.57 -3.96
CA ALA A 52 -4.39 -3.19 -3.72
C ALA A 52 -3.82 -2.66 -2.38
N TYR A 53 -3.86 -3.47 -1.32
CA TYR A 53 -3.26 -3.12 -0.03
C TYR A 53 -1.74 -2.93 -0.13
N VAL A 54 -1.03 -3.82 -0.83
CA VAL A 54 0.43 -3.71 -1.03
C VAL A 54 0.81 -2.45 -1.82
N ALA A 55 -0.03 -2.00 -2.75
CA ALA A 55 0.21 -0.79 -3.53
C ALA A 55 -0.10 0.49 -2.73
N LEU A 56 -1.18 0.49 -1.94
CA LEU A 56 -1.58 1.65 -1.11
C LEU A 56 -0.65 1.86 0.08
N SER A 57 -0.15 0.79 0.71
CA SER A 57 0.76 0.85 1.86
C SER A 57 2.15 1.44 1.57
N ARG A 58 2.43 1.85 0.33
CA ARG A 58 3.72 2.46 -0.06
C ARG A 58 3.88 3.90 0.41
N ASN A 59 2.77 4.61 0.65
CA ASN A 59 2.77 5.99 1.14
C ASN A 59 2.42 6.05 2.63
N LEU A 60 3.41 5.81 3.48
CA LEU A 60 3.26 5.79 4.93
C LEU A 60 2.92 7.18 5.51
N ARG A 61 3.39 8.26 4.87
CA ARG A 61 3.21 9.64 5.37
C ARG A 61 1.76 10.13 5.30
N ILE A 62 0.96 9.65 4.34
CA ILE A 62 -0.48 10.00 4.28
C ILE A 62 -1.27 9.21 5.33
N GLU A 63 -0.93 7.95 5.55
CA GLU A 63 -1.57 7.13 6.59
C GLU A 63 -1.27 7.65 7.99
N ASP A 64 -0.02 8.03 8.29
CA ASP A 64 0.36 8.58 9.60
C ASP A 64 -0.43 9.87 9.94
N ASN A 65 -0.54 10.80 8.99
CA ASN A 65 -1.33 12.02 9.15
C ASN A 65 -2.84 11.73 9.36
N ARG A 66 -3.36 10.68 8.72
CA ARG A 66 -4.78 10.28 8.86
C ARG A 66 -5.03 9.67 10.24
N ILE A 67 -4.11 8.85 10.74
CA ILE A 67 -4.19 8.23 12.06
C ILE A 67 -4.06 9.28 13.17
N GLU A 68 -3.15 10.24 13.03
CA GLU A 68 -3.03 11.36 13.98
C GLU A 68 -4.33 12.19 14.04
N ARG A 69 -4.91 12.49 12.89
CA ARG A 69 -6.19 13.21 12.82
C ARG A 69 -7.34 12.42 13.44
N LEU A 70 -7.43 11.12 13.18
CA LEU A 70 -8.45 10.25 13.80
C LEU A 70 -8.25 10.15 15.32
N ALA A 71 -7.01 10.13 15.81
CA ALA A 71 -6.70 10.15 17.23
C ALA A 71 -7.13 11.47 17.89
N GLU A 72 -6.91 12.61 17.24
CA GLU A 72 -7.40 13.93 17.67
C GLU A 72 -8.92 14.01 17.74
N GLU A 73 -9.61 13.50 16.72
CA GLU A 73 -11.07 13.48 16.66
C GLU A 73 -11.67 12.57 17.74
N THR A 74 -11.03 11.43 18.01
CA THR A 74 -11.42 10.50 19.08
C THR A 74 -11.27 11.15 20.47
N LYS A 75 -10.16 11.86 20.72
CA LYS A 75 -9.95 12.62 21.97
C LYS A 75 -11.05 13.67 22.17
N LYS A 76 -11.45 14.38 21.11
CA LYS A 76 -12.53 15.39 21.19
C LYS A 76 -13.89 14.78 21.50
N CYS A 77 -14.22 13.62 20.92
CA CYS A 77 -15.45 12.90 21.25
C CYS A 77 -15.49 12.45 22.71
N PHE A 78 -14.37 11.97 23.24
CA PHE A 78 -14.27 11.52 24.63
C PHE A 78 -14.44 12.67 25.64
N LEU A 79 -13.75 13.79 25.41
CA LEU A 79 -13.89 14.98 26.26
C LEU A 79 -15.31 15.57 26.19
N ARG A 80 -15.96 15.45 25.02
CA ARG A 80 -17.36 15.88 24.85
C ARG A 80 -18.32 14.98 25.62
N THR A 81 -18.10 13.67 25.66
CA THR A 81 -18.94 12.75 26.44
C THR A 81 -18.81 13.00 27.94
N ASP A 82 -17.62 13.30 28.45
CA ASP A 82 -17.40 13.59 29.87
C ASP A 82 -18.14 14.88 30.31
N SER A 83 -18.06 15.93 29.48
CA SER A 83 -18.78 17.20 29.72
C SER A 83 -20.32 17.07 29.68
N LEU A 84 -20.84 16.06 28.97
CA LEU A 84 -22.27 15.76 28.91
C LEU A 84 -22.73 14.88 30.09
N THR A 85 -21.82 14.10 30.69
CA THR A 85 -22.10 13.32 31.90
C THR A 85 -22.05 14.16 33.17
N GLU A 86 -21.19 15.18 33.25
CA GLU A 86 -21.12 16.08 34.42
C GLU A 86 -22.34 17.02 34.54
N ASN A 87 -22.96 17.42 33.42
CA ASN A 87 -24.14 18.29 33.43
C ASN A 87 -25.48 17.54 33.62
N LYS A 88 -25.44 16.23 33.93
CA LYS A 88 -26.63 15.36 34.04
C LYS A 88 -26.68 14.55 35.34
N VAL A 89 -26.07 15.05 36.41
CA VAL A 89 -26.28 14.53 37.77
C VAL A 89 -27.19 15.52 38.52
N PRO A 90 -28.37 15.09 39.02
CA PRO A 90 -29.29 15.94 39.77
C PRO A 90 -28.74 16.33 41.15
#